data_AF-A0AAW2RJI4-F1
#
_entry.id   AF-A0AAW2RJI4-F1
#
_cell.length_a   1.000
_cell.length_b   1.000
_cell.length_c   1.000
_cell.angle_alpha   90.00
_cell.angle_beta   90.00
_cell.angle_gamma   90.00
#
_symmetry.space_group_name_H-M   'P 1'
#
loop_
_entity.id
_entity.type
_entity.pdbx_description
1 polymer ?
#
loop_
_entity_poly.entity_id
_entity_poly.type
_entity_poly.pdbx_seq_one_letter_code
_entity_poly.pdbx_strand_id
1 'polypeptide(L)'
;MGCGVDATYFLEVDRLLRPGGYLVISGPPVQWPKQDKEWADLQAVARSLCYELIVVDGNTVIWKKPNGDSCLPNQNEFGLDLCNESDDPSFAWYIKLKKCVSRTSSVKGEYAIGTIPKWPERLSKAPSRASIMKNGIDVFEADNRRWARRVTYYKNSLNIKLGTPSIRNVMDMNAFFGGFAAAIISDPVWVMNVVPARKPSTLDVIFDRGLTGVYHDWCEPFSTYPRTYDLIHVAAIESLIKDPSSGKSRCNIVDLMVEIDRMLRPEGTVVIRDSPEVIDKIDRISRAIRWRTSVHDKEPESHGREKILVARKNFWKLPSASH
;
A
#
# COMPACT_ATOMS: atom_id res chain seq x y z
N MET A 1 3.53 21.71 -6.95
CA MET A 1 2.11 21.48 -7.31
C MET A 1 1.41 22.79 -7.08
N GLY A 2 0.93 23.46 -8.13
CA GLY A 2 0.04 24.61 -7.92
C GLY A 2 -1.22 24.07 -7.26
N CYS A 3 -1.62 24.64 -6.12
CA CYS A 3 -2.95 24.36 -5.57
C CYS A 3 -3.95 24.78 -6.64
N GLY A 4 -4.57 23.80 -7.29
CA GLY A 4 -5.54 24.03 -8.36
C GLY A 4 -6.62 24.98 -7.87
N VAL A 5 -7.07 25.84 -8.77
CA VAL A 5 -8.07 26.91 -8.60
C VAL A 5 -9.38 26.45 -7.92
N ASP A 6 -9.57 25.14 -7.74
CA ASP A 6 -10.76 24.48 -7.17
C ASP A 6 -10.54 23.72 -5.84
N ALA A 7 -9.46 23.99 -5.10
CA ALA A 7 -9.15 23.35 -3.81
C ALA A 7 -8.98 21.82 -3.82
N THR A 8 -9.11 21.16 -4.98
CA THR A 8 -9.22 19.69 -5.10
C THR A 8 -8.03 18.93 -4.53
N TYR A 9 -6.80 19.43 -4.72
CA TYR A 9 -5.62 18.80 -4.14
C TYR A 9 -5.57 18.92 -2.61
N PHE A 10 -6.04 20.03 -2.05
CA PHE A 10 -6.13 20.19 -0.60
C PHE A 10 -7.17 19.23 -0.03
N LEU A 11 -8.30 19.02 -0.72
CA LEU A 11 -9.30 18.03 -0.31
C LEU A 11 -8.77 16.60 -0.32
N GLU A 12 -7.92 16.26 -1.30
CA GLU A 12 -7.27 14.94 -1.32
C GLU A 12 -6.27 14.78 -0.17
N VAL A 13 -5.52 15.84 0.16
CA VAL A 13 -4.68 15.88 1.36
C VAL A 13 -5.53 15.74 2.61
N ASP A 14 -6.67 16.43 2.70
CA ASP A 14 -7.60 16.32 3.81
C ASP A 14 -8.12 14.89 3.97
N ARG A 15 -8.55 14.24 2.88
CA ARG A 15 -9.02 12.85 2.87
C ARG A 15 -7.97 11.88 3.40
N LEU A 16 -6.69 12.08 3.05
CA LEU A 16 -5.58 11.24 3.47
C LEU A 16 -5.10 11.53 4.89
N LEU A 17 -5.19 12.78 5.35
CA LEU A 17 -4.69 13.21 6.64
C LEU A 17 -5.67 12.83 7.76
N ARG A 18 -5.15 12.12 8.76
CA ARG A 18 -5.91 11.72 9.96
C ARG A 18 -6.33 12.96 10.76
N PRO A 19 -7.50 12.94 11.42
CA PRO A 19 -7.88 13.98 12.37
C PRO A 19 -6.80 14.21 13.44
N GLY A 20 -6.48 15.47 13.72
CA GLY A 20 -5.37 15.87 14.59
C GLY A 20 -3.98 15.79 13.96
N GLY A 21 -3.87 15.38 12.69
CA GLY A 21 -2.63 15.36 11.93
C GLY A 21 -2.16 16.74 11.48
N TYR A 22 -0.90 16.83 11.06
CA TYR A 22 -0.29 18.08 10.60
C TYR A 22 -0.08 18.06 9.08
N LEU A 23 -0.46 19.14 8.41
CA LEU A 23 -0.14 19.42 7.02
C LEU A 23 1.02 20.42 6.98
N VAL A 24 2.12 20.01 6.37
CA VAL A 24 3.29 20.87 6.15
C VAL A 24 3.44 21.13 4.66
N ILE A 25 3.44 22.40 4.26
CA ILE A 25 3.73 22.82 2.89
C ILE A 25 4.95 23.72 2.94
N SER A 26 5.98 23.36 2.17
CA SER A 26 7.23 24.12 2.05
C SER A 26 7.49 24.43 0.59
N GLY A 27 7.65 25.71 0.28
CA GLY A 27 7.78 26.26 -1.07
C GLY A 27 6.56 27.05 -1.53
N PRO A 28 6.50 27.43 -2.81
CA PRO A 28 5.41 28.23 -3.34
C PRO A 28 4.05 27.52 -3.17
N PRO A 29 2.96 28.24 -2.81
CA PRO A 29 2.86 29.71 -2.76
C PRO A 29 3.19 30.36 -1.42
N VAL A 30 3.68 29.61 -0.42
CA VAL A 30 3.87 30.12 0.94
C VAL A 30 4.87 31.30 0.98
N GLN A 31 4.37 32.49 1.31
CA GLN A 31 5.12 33.76 1.30
C GLN A 31 5.99 33.96 0.03
N TRP A 32 5.53 33.43 -1.11
CA TRP A 32 6.34 33.45 -2.33
C TRP A 32 6.05 34.73 -3.13
N PRO A 33 7.09 35.46 -3.60
CA PRO A 33 6.87 36.68 -4.37
C PRO A 33 6.01 36.44 -5.61
N LYS A 34 5.03 37.32 -5.84
CA LYS A 34 4.08 37.26 -6.97
C LYS A 34 3.09 36.09 -6.92
N GLN A 35 2.92 35.43 -5.77
CA GLN A 35 1.91 34.39 -5.54
C GLN A 35 1.02 34.70 -4.32
N ASP A 36 0.84 35.99 -4.04
CA ASP A 36 0.05 36.47 -2.89
C ASP A 36 -1.41 35.97 -2.97
N LYS A 37 -1.95 35.87 -4.19
CA LYS A 37 -3.30 35.35 -4.43
C LYS A 37 -3.38 33.85 -4.12
N GLU A 38 -2.50 33.03 -4.68
CA GLU A 38 -2.48 31.58 -4.44
C GLU A 38 -2.21 31.26 -2.97
N TRP A 39 -1.41 32.09 -2.30
CA TRP A 39 -1.20 32.00 -0.86
C TRP A 39 -2.48 32.30 -0.08
N ALA A 40 -3.18 33.39 -0.40
CA ALA A 40 -4.44 33.75 0.21
C ALA A 40 -5.51 32.67 -0.02
N ASP A 41 -5.61 32.14 -1.25
CA ASP A 41 -6.54 31.06 -1.61
C ASP A 41 -6.25 29.80 -0.78
N LEU A 42 -4.98 29.41 -0.66
CA LEU A 42 -4.57 28.27 0.16
C LEU A 42 -4.93 28.45 1.65
N GLN A 43 -4.70 29.65 2.19
CA GLN A 43 -5.12 29.98 3.56
C GLN A 43 -6.65 29.93 3.73
N ALA A 44 -7.40 30.41 2.74
CA ALA A 44 -8.86 30.43 2.76
C ALA A 44 -9.45 29.01 2.70
N VAL A 45 -8.86 28.11 1.89
CA VAL A 45 -9.24 26.69 1.86
C VAL A 45 -8.99 26.02 3.22
N ALA A 46 -7.80 26.21 3.79
CA ALA A 46 -7.46 25.65 5.10
C ALA A 46 -8.43 26.12 6.20
N ARG A 47 -8.73 27.43 6.24
CA ARG A 47 -9.72 28.02 7.17
C ARG A 47 -11.12 27.45 6.95
N SER A 48 -11.53 27.25 5.69
CA SER A 48 -12.84 26.68 5.36
C SER A 48 -13.02 25.27 5.88
N LEU A 49 -11.93 24.53 6.12
CA LEU A 49 -11.94 23.17 6.68
C LEU A 49 -11.59 23.16 8.18
N CYS A 50 -11.53 24.32 8.84
CA CYS A 50 -11.17 24.48 10.25
C CYS A 50 -9.76 23.98 10.61
N TYR A 51 -8.82 24.05 9.67
CA TYR A 51 -7.42 23.80 9.99
C TYR A 51 -6.89 24.93 10.88
N GLU A 52 -6.25 24.54 11.98
CA GLU A 52 -5.57 25.45 12.89
C GLU A 52 -4.20 25.82 12.28
N LEU A 53 -3.95 27.12 12.06
CA LEU A 53 -2.63 27.59 11.63
C LEU A 53 -1.67 27.56 12.82
N ILE A 54 -0.62 26.73 12.73
CA ILE A 54 0.36 26.55 13.80
C ILE A 54 1.54 27.49 13.63
N VAL A 55 2.12 27.52 12.43
CA VAL A 55 3.26 28.39 12.13
C VAL A 55 3.31 28.73 10.65
N VAL A 56 3.78 29.95 10.36
CA VAL A 56 4.31 30.34 9.05
C VAL A 56 5.73 30.82 9.30
N ASP A 57 6.71 30.13 8.73
CA ASP A 57 8.12 30.45 8.87
C ASP A 57 8.79 30.42 7.49
N GLY A 58 9.19 31.59 7.00
CA GLY A 58 9.64 31.80 5.64
C GLY A 58 8.66 31.22 4.60
N ASN A 59 9.16 30.31 3.78
CA ASN A 59 8.37 29.63 2.75
C ASN A 59 7.69 28.34 3.25
N THR A 60 7.54 28.16 4.56
CA THR A 60 6.95 26.96 5.16
C THR A 60 5.75 27.31 6.03
N VAL A 61 4.67 26.57 5.85
CA VAL A 61 3.46 26.67 6.68
C VAL A 61 3.13 25.31 7.28
N ILE A 62 2.68 25.33 8.52
CA ILE A 62 2.16 24.15 9.20
C ILE A 62 0.74 24.45 9.67
N TRP A 63 -0.19 23.60 9.25
CA TRP A 63 -1.53 23.54 9.79
C TRP A 63 -1.78 22.24 10.53
N LYS A 64 -2.71 22.26 11.47
CA LYS A 64 -3.23 21.08 12.15
C LYS A 64 -4.68 20.85 11.76
N LYS A 65 -4.99 19.64 11.30
CA LYS A 65 -6.35 19.20 10.99
C LYS A 65 -7.18 19.10 12.29
N PRO A 66 -8.46 19.50 12.30
CA PRO A 66 -9.32 19.30 13.47
C PRO A 66 -9.38 17.83 13.91
N ASN A 67 -9.66 17.59 15.19
CA ASN A 67 -9.81 16.23 15.73
C ASN A 67 -11.16 15.59 15.36
N GLY A 68 -12.16 16.39 15.01
CA GLY A 68 -13.49 15.95 14.58
C GLY A 68 -13.74 16.26 13.12
N ASP A 69 -15.03 16.38 12.75
CA ASP A 69 -15.42 16.79 11.41
C ASP A 69 -14.85 18.16 11.04
N SER A 70 -14.38 18.29 9.79
CA SER A 70 -14.04 19.58 9.20
C SER A 70 -15.29 20.46 9.20
N CYS A 71 -15.12 21.76 9.47
CA CYS A 71 -16.26 22.67 9.32
C CYS A 71 -16.59 22.90 7.86
N LEU A 72 -17.82 23.31 7.59
CA LEU A 72 -18.22 23.87 6.30
C LEU A 72 -18.89 25.20 6.60
N PRO A 73 -18.21 26.33 6.38
CA PRO A 73 -18.85 27.61 6.53
C PRO A 73 -19.97 27.71 5.50
N ASN A 74 -21.14 28.18 5.96
CA ASN A 74 -22.25 28.53 5.06
C ASN A 74 -21.70 29.47 3.97
N GLN A 75 -21.88 29.08 2.69
CA GLN A 75 -21.37 29.81 1.51
C GLN A 75 -19.84 29.97 1.46
N ASN A 76 -19.10 28.85 1.45
CA ASN A 76 -17.67 28.91 1.14
C ASN A 76 -17.45 29.30 -0.35
N GLU A 77 -16.47 30.18 -0.59
CA GLU A 77 -16.16 30.72 -1.93
C GLU A 77 -15.69 29.64 -2.93
N PHE A 78 -15.38 28.44 -2.42
CA PHE A 78 -14.84 27.33 -3.18
C PHE A 78 -15.91 26.33 -3.64
N GLY A 79 -17.18 26.44 -3.21
CA GLY A 79 -18.23 25.47 -3.57
C GLY A 79 -17.97 24.06 -3.03
N LEU A 80 -17.39 23.95 -1.83
CA LEU A 80 -17.17 22.71 -1.11
C LEU A 80 -18.46 22.25 -0.44
N ASP A 81 -18.80 20.98 -0.65
CA ASP A 81 -19.93 20.30 -0.02
C ASP A 81 -19.48 19.04 0.75
N LEU A 82 -20.38 18.43 1.50
CA LEU A 82 -20.14 17.11 2.10
C LEU A 82 -20.24 16.01 1.03
N CYS A 83 -19.37 15.00 1.14
CA CYS A 83 -19.52 13.79 0.33
C CYS A 83 -20.78 13.02 0.77
N ASN A 84 -21.32 12.20 -0.14
CA ASN A 84 -22.46 11.35 0.18
C ASN A 84 -22.04 10.31 1.23
N GLU A 85 -22.93 9.91 2.14
CA GLU A 85 -22.64 8.91 3.17
C GLU A 85 -22.33 7.53 2.58
N SER A 86 -22.77 7.26 1.35
CA SER A 86 -22.41 6.06 0.60
C SER A 86 -20.98 6.09 0.04
N ASP A 87 -20.31 7.26 0.04
CA ASP A 87 -18.96 7.40 -0.47
C ASP A 87 -17.96 6.93 0.58
N ASP A 88 -17.31 5.80 0.33
CA ASP A 88 -16.26 5.28 1.19
C ASP A 88 -14.92 5.98 0.85
N PRO A 89 -14.37 6.80 1.77
CA PRO A 89 -13.17 7.58 1.54
C PRO A 89 -11.91 6.71 1.43
N SER A 90 -11.97 5.43 1.78
CA SER A 90 -10.85 4.51 1.72
C SER A 90 -10.59 3.95 0.31
N PHE A 91 -11.55 4.08 -0.61
CA PHE A 91 -11.37 3.73 -2.01
C PHE A 91 -10.69 4.86 -2.78
N ALA A 92 -9.51 4.56 -3.34
CA ALA A 92 -8.73 5.54 -4.11
C ALA A 92 -8.45 5.10 -5.56
N TRP A 93 -8.64 3.82 -5.90
CA TRP A 93 -8.30 3.31 -7.24
C TRP A 93 -9.51 3.37 -8.19
N TYR A 94 -9.32 3.92 -9.40
CA TYR A 94 -10.39 4.24 -10.36
C TYR A 94 -11.48 5.19 -9.84
N ILE A 95 -11.18 5.98 -8.80
CA ILE A 95 -12.08 7.01 -8.28
C ILE A 95 -11.61 8.38 -8.78
N LYS A 96 -12.52 9.15 -9.38
CA LYS A 96 -12.24 10.54 -9.73
C LYS A 96 -12.14 11.37 -8.45
N LEU A 97 -11.19 12.31 -8.40
CA LEU A 97 -11.12 13.28 -7.31
C LEU A 97 -12.46 14.03 -7.21
N LYS A 98 -13.01 14.07 -6.00
CA LYS A 98 -14.28 14.72 -5.71
C LYS A 98 -14.03 16.06 -5.01
N LYS A 99 -14.87 17.04 -5.32
CA LYS A 99 -14.87 18.36 -4.68
C LYS A 99 -15.80 18.36 -3.45
N CYS A 100 -15.60 17.39 -2.56
CA CYS A 100 -16.39 17.24 -1.35
C CYS A 100 -15.53 16.79 -0.17
N VAL A 101 -16.02 17.01 1.04
CA VAL A 101 -15.35 16.65 2.30
C VAL A 101 -16.08 15.47 2.93
N SER A 102 -15.35 14.40 3.22
CA SER A 102 -15.90 13.24 3.94
C SER A 102 -16.01 13.54 5.43
N ARG A 103 -17.09 13.08 6.07
CA ARG A 103 -17.22 13.13 7.53
C ARG A 103 -16.26 12.13 8.17
N THR A 104 -15.82 12.41 9.38
CA THR A 104 -15.00 11.48 10.17
C THR A 104 -15.74 10.16 10.42
N SER A 105 -17.07 10.22 10.55
CA SER A 105 -17.96 9.06 10.69
C SER A 105 -18.10 8.21 9.42
N SER A 106 -17.69 8.70 8.25
CA SER A 106 -17.68 7.93 7.00
C SER A 106 -16.65 6.79 7.03
N VAL A 107 -15.65 6.88 7.90
CA VAL A 107 -14.68 5.80 8.14
C VAL A 107 -15.14 4.96 9.33
N LYS A 108 -15.22 3.64 9.15
CA LYS A 108 -15.58 2.72 10.23
C LYS A 108 -14.40 2.52 11.20
N GLY A 109 -14.58 2.94 12.45
CA GLY A 109 -13.62 2.75 13.54
C GLY A 109 -12.75 3.99 13.79
N GLU A 110 -12.13 4.04 14.96
CA GLU A 110 -11.30 5.18 15.38
C GLU A 110 -9.95 5.20 14.66
N TYR A 111 -9.55 6.36 14.14
CA TYR A 111 -8.31 6.52 13.38
C TYR A 111 -7.60 7.87 13.57
N ALA A 112 -8.12 8.70 14.47
CA ALA A 112 -7.55 9.99 14.83
C ALA A 112 -6.17 9.82 15.49
N ILE A 113 -5.34 10.85 15.40
CA ILE A 113 -4.06 10.87 16.10
C ILE A 113 -4.33 10.80 17.61
N GLY A 114 -3.70 9.84 18.28
CA GLY A 114 -3.87 9.60 19.73
C GLY A 114 -4.83 8.47 20.10
N THR A 115 -5.73 8.03 19.19
CA THR A 115 -6.61 6.87 19.45
C THR A 115 -5.96 5.54 19.06
N ILE A 116 -4.98 5.57 18.16
CA ILE A 116 -4.24 4.38 17.73
C ILE A 116 -3.06 4.13 18.69
N PRO A 117 -2.74 2.85 18.99
CA PRO A 117 -1.59 2.50 19.80
C PRO A 117 -0.28 3.12 19.26
N LYS A 118 0.68 3.36 20.15
CA LYS A 118 1.99 3.86 19.73
C LYS A 118 2.82 2.75 19.08
N TRP A 119 3.82 3.14 18.31
CA TRP A 119 4.85 2.20 17.86
C TRP A 119 5.65 1.70 19.08
N PRO A 120 6.00 0.40 19.17
CA PRO A 120 5.75 -0.67 18.19
C PRO A 120 4.43 -1.45 18.38
N GLU A 121 3.65 -1.17 19.42
CA GLU A 121 2.43 -1.94 19.76
C GLU A 121 1.41 -2.01 18.63
N ARG A 122 1.21 -0.90 17.90
CA ARG A 122 0.27 -0.84 16.76
C ARG A 122 0.58 -1.84 15.65
N LEU A 123 1.81 -2.35 15.58
CA LEU A 123 2.17 -3.34 14.57
C LEU A 123 1.37 -4.64 14.74
N SER A 124 1.13 -5.06 15.98
CA SER A 124 0.50 -6.35 16.30
C SER A 124 -0.91 -6.20 16.88
N LYS A 125 -1.29 -5.03 17.41
CA LYS A 125 -2.62 -4.80 17.93
C LYS A 125 -3.61 -4.52 16.79
N ALA A 126 -4.68 -5.31 16.71
CA ALA A 126 -5.73 -5.11 15.72
C ALA A 126 -6.35 -3.70 15.83
N PRO A 127 -6.34 -2.90 14.75
CA PRO A 127 -6.95 -1.58 14.78
C PRO A 127 -8.47 -1.66 14.62
N SER A 128 -9.19 -0.66 15.14
CA SER A 128 -10.66 -0.57 15.03
C SER A 128 -11.15 -0.66 13.57
N ARG A 129 -10.36 -0.14 12.62
CA ARG A 129 -10.67 -0.19 11.17
C ARG A 129 -10.61 -1.60 10.57
N ALA A 130 -9.98 -2.57 11.23
CA ALA A 130 -10.06 -3.97 10.78
C ALA A 130 -11.49 -4.53 10.85
N SER A 131 -12.35 -3.97 11.71
CA SER A 131 -13.77 -4.32 11.83
C SER A 131 -14.63 -3.96 10.60
N ILE A 132 -14.04 -3.34 9.56
CA ILE A 132 -14.71 -3.13 8.27
C ILE A 132 -15.20 -4.46 7.65
N MET A 133 -14.50 -5.55 7.95
CA MET A 133 -14.89 -6.91 7.59
C MET A 133 -15.60 -7.58 8.75
N LYS A 134 -16.59 -8.44 8.45
CA LYS A 134 -17.21 -9.31 9.45
C LYS A 134 -16.12 -10.17 10.10
N ASN A 135 -16.05 -10.15 11.43
CA ASN A 135 -15.00 -10.80 12.24
C ASN A 135 -13.57 -10.33 11.90
N GLY A 136 -13.41 -9.10 11.39
CA GLY A 136 -12.12 -8.62 10.88
C GLY A 136 -10.99 -8.59 11.90
N ILE A 137 -11.29 -8.39 13.18
CA ILE A 137 -10.31 -8.50 14.28
C ILE A 137 -9.77 -9.93 14.39
N ASP A 138 -10.64 -10.94 14.40
CA ASP A 138 -10.21 -12.34 14.47
C ASP A 138 -9.41 -12.75 13.22
N VAL A 139 -9.82 -12.26 12.05
CA VAL A 139 -9.10 -12.48 10.78
C VAL A 139 -7.72 -11.82 10.82
N PHE A 140 -7.60 -10.63 11.38
CA PHE A 140 -6.32 -9.94 11.57
C PHE A 140 -5.37 -10.74 12.48
N GLU A 141 -5.85 -11.21 13.63
CA GLU A 141 -5.05 -12.02 14.55
C GLU A 141 -4.67 -13.39 13.96
N ALA A 142 -5.55 -13.97 13.15
CA ALA A 142 -5.25 -15.18 12.39
C ALA A 142 -4.19 -14.92 11.30
N ASP A 143 -4.26 -13.78 10.61
CA ASP A 143 -3.29 -13.36 9.58
C ASP A 143 -1.89 -13.16 10.19
N ASN A 144 -1.79 -12.49 11.34
CA ASN A 144 -0.53 -12.31 12.06
C ASN A 144 0.13 -13.65 12.42
N ARG A 145 -0.62 -14.55 13.06
CA ARG A 145 -0.12 -15.88 13.44
C ARG A 145 0.29 -16.70 12.21
N ARG A 146 -0.50 -16.63 11.14
CA ARG A 146 -0.22 -17.31 9.87
C ARG A 146 1.08 -16.82 9.26
N TRP A 147 1.28 -15.51 9.14
CA TRP A 147 2.49 -14.97 8.52
C TRP A 147 3.74 -15.16 9.36
N ALA A 148 3.65 -15.05 10.69
CA ALA A 148 4.76 -15.38 11.58
C ALA A 148 5.29 -16.81 11.36
N ARG A 149 4.37 -17.79 11.25
CA ARG A 149 4.72 -19.18 10.96
C ARG A 149 5.30 -19.35 9.54
N ARG A 150 4.66 -18.76 8.53
CA ARG A 150 5.08 -18.87 7.12
C ARG A 150 6.46 -18.26 6.89
N VAL A 151 6.73 -17.08 7.45
CA VAL A 151 8.04 -16.42 7.36
C VAL A 151 9.13 -17.24 8.04
N THR A 152 8.85 -17.82 9.21
CA THR A 152 9.79 -18.75 9.88
C THR A 152 10.15 -19.92 8.97
N TYR A 153 9.16 -20.53 8.31
CA TYR A 153 9.39 -21.61 7.34
C TYR A 153 10.21 -21.13 6.12
N TYR A 154 9.90 -19.96 5.57
CA TYR A 154 10.66 -19.38 4.45
C TYR A 154 12.14 -19.19 4.80
N LYS A 155 12.44 -18.66 5.99
CA LYS A 155 13.81 -18.46 6.46
C LYS A 155 14.52 -19.79 6.69
N ASN A 156 13.92 -20.68 7.47
CA ASN A 156 14.62 -21.84 8.03
C ASN A 156 14.64 -23.05 7.09
N SER A 157 13.55 -23.28 6.34
CA SER A 157 13.39 -24.48 5.50
C SER A 157 13.64 -24.20 4.03
N LEU A 158 13.26 -23.01 3.54
CA LEU A 158 13.46 -22.62 2.14
C LEU A 158 14.75 -21.79 1.92
N ASN A 159 15.49 -21.50 3.00
CA ASN A 159 16.74 -20.74 2.98
C ASN A 159 16.61 -19.37 2.29
N ILE A 160 15.45 -18.72 2.42
CA ILE A 160 15.26 -17.36 1.93
C ILE A 160 16.04 -16.42 2.84
N LYS A 161 16.94 -15.62 2.26
CA LYS A 161 17.92 -14.79 2.97
C LYS A 161 17.35 -13.52 3.64
N LEU A 162 16.10 -13.58 4.11
CA LEU A 162 15.47 -12.52 4.91
C LEU A 162 16.24 -12.36 6.23
N GLY A 163 16.47 -11.12 6.66
CA GLY A 163 17.32 -10.82 7.82
C GLY A 163 18.81 -10.68 7.50
N THR A 164 19.22 -10.82 6.24
CA THR A 164 20.61 -10.64 5.79
C THR A 164 20.78 -9.37 4.94
N PRO A 165 22.00 -8.85 4.76
CA PRO A 165 22.25 -7.70 3.87
C PRO A 165 21.88 -7.92 2.40
N SER A 166 21.62 -9.17 1.99
CA SER A 166 21.30 -9.50 0.60
C SER A 166 19.86 -9.16 0.19
N ILE A 167 18.96 -8.95 1.16
CA ILE A 167 17.57 -8.53 0.91
C ILE A 167 17.32 -7.30 1.76
N ARG A 168 17.01 -6.16 1.13
CA ARG A 168 16.70 -4.90 1.80
C ARG A 168 15.38 -4.31 1.31
N ASN A 169 15.09 -4.46 0.03
CA ASN A 169 13.86 -3.94 -0.58
C ASN A 169 12.91 -5.10 -0.91
N VAL A 170 11.77 -5.14 -0.23
CA VAL A 170 10.78 -6.19 -0.38
C VAL A 170 9.47 -5.61 -0.90
N MET A 171 8.80 -6.33 -1.80
CA MET A 171 7.42 -6.07 -2.18
C MET A 171 6.55 -7.25 -1.76
N ASP A 172 5.44 -6.96 -1.09
CA ASP A 172 4.37 -7.92 -0.89
C ASP A 172 3.18 -7.54 -1.78
N MET A 173 2.98 -8.28 -2.87
CA MET A 173 2.05 -7.91 -3.94
C MET A 173 0.58 -8.08 -3.54
N ASN A 174 0.29 -8.79 -2.45
CA ASN A 174 -1.07 -9.04 -1.96
C ASN A 174 -1.11 -9.00 -0.44
N ALA A 175 -0.79 -7.83 0.11
CA ALA A 175 -0.46 -7.66 1.52
C ALA A 175 -1.64 -7.85 2.47
N PHE A 176 -2.88 -7.67 2.00
CA PHE A 176 -4.08 -7.73 2.83
C PHE A 176 -3.95 -6.83 4.07
N PHE A 177 -3.71 -7.37 5.27
CA PHE A 177 -3.48 -6.58 6.48
C PHE A 177 -1.99 -6.22 6.75
N GLY A 178 -1.06 -6.61 5.88
CA GLY A 178 0.37 -6.41 6.06
C GLY A 178 1.02 -7.40 7.02
N GLY A 179 0.41 -8.57 7.26
CA GLY A 179 0.93 -9.57 8.20
C GLY A 179 2.31 -10.11 7.83
N PHE A 180 2.61 -10.25 6.53
CA PHE A 180 3.94 -10.62 6.05
C PHE A 180 4.98 -9.58 6.47
N ALA A 181 4.74 -8.30 6.20
CA ALA A 181 5.65 -7.22 6.57
C ALA A 181 5.85 -7.12 8.08
N ALA A 182 4.79 -7.29 8.87
CA ALA A 182 4.89 -7.31 10.32
C ALA A 182 5.74 -8.49 10.84
N ALA A 183 5.64 -9.66 10.20
CA ALA A 183 6.42 -10.84 10.57
C ALA A 183 7.93 -10.70 10.27
N ILE A 184 8.34 -9.76 9.41
CA ILE A 184 9.75 -9.48 9.08
C ILE A 184 10.22 -8.11 9.56
N ILE A 185 9.45 -7.43 10.41
CA ILE A 185 9.76 -6.04 10.81
C ILE A 185 11.11 -5.90 11.53
N SER A 186 11.56 -6.97 12.20
CA SER A 186 12.83 -7.00 12.93
C SER A 186 14.03 -7.22 12.01
N ASP A 187 13.80 -7.60 10.75
CA ASP A 187 14.84 -7.66 9.75
C ASP A 187 15.14 -6.25 9.23
N PRO A 188 16.38 -5.95 8.78
CA PRO A 188 16.75 -4.65 8.22
C PRO A 188 16.23 -4.48 6.78
N VAL A 189 14.90 -4.58 6.62
CA VAL A 189 14.20 -4.54 5.35
C VAL A 189 13.14 -3.46 5.34
N TRP A 190 12.91 -2.90 4.15
CA TRP A 190 11.73 -2.09 3.86
C TRP A 190 10.76 -2.89 3.01
N VAL A 191 9.46 -2.82 3.33
CA VAL A 191 8.40 -3.56 2.65
C VAL A 191 7.38 -2.61 2.02
N MET A 192 7.26 -2.65 0.69
CA MET A 192 6.12 -2.09 -0.01
C MET A 192 4.95 -3.06 0.05
N ASN A 193 3.94 -2.75 0.85
CA ASN A 193 2.73 -3.55 0.95
C ASN A 193 1.72 -3.12 -0.11
N VAL A 194 1.33 -4.01 -1.01
CA VAL A 194 0.36 -3.69 -2.06
C VAL A 194 -0.99 -4.31 -1.74
N VAL A 195 -2.04 -3.48 -1.71
CA VAL A 195 -3.43 -3.94 -1.63
C VAL A 195 -4.02 -3.89 -3.04
N PRO A 196 -4.42 -5.03 -3.63
CA PRO A 196 -4.94 -5.01 -4.99
C PRO A 196 -6.27 -4.25 -5.08
N ALA A 197 -6.45 -3.42 -6.12
CA ALA A 197 -7.57 -2.48 -6.25
C ALA A 197 -8.98 -3.10 -6.19
N ARG A 198 -9.12 -4.39 -6.53
CA ARG A 198 -10.40 -5.14 -6.53
C ARG A 198 -10.53 -6.11 -5.34
N LYS A 199 -9.71 -5.93 -4.30
CA LYS A 199 -9.78 -6.68 -3.04
C LYS A 199 -10.39 -5.80 -1.94
N PRO A 200 -10.73 -6.35 -0.77
CA PRO A 200 -11.17 -5.53 0.36
C PRO A 200 -10.20 -4.39 0.65
N SER A 201 -10.76 -3.20 0.94
CA SER A 201 -10.03 -1.98 1.24
C SER A 201 -9.32 -2.08 2.60
N THR A 202 -8.11 -2.64 2.61
CA THR A 202 -7.34 -2.92 3.84
C THR A 202 -6.09 -2.04 3.99
N LEU A 203 -5.85 -1.10 3.07
CA LEU A 203 -4.67 -0.24 3.13
C LEU A 203 -4.65 0.63 4.39
N ASP A 204 -5.84 1.02 4.84
CA ASP A 204 -6.04 1.73 6.10
C ASP A 204 -5.54 0.95 7.32
N VAL A 205 -5.80 -0.35 7.36
CA VAL A 205 -5.29 -1.23 8.41
C VAL A 205 -3.77 -1.29 8.36
N ILE A 206 -3.17 -1.35 7.17
CA ILE A 206 -1.70 -1.30 7.00
C ILE A 206 -1.14 0.01 7.56
N PHE A 207 -1.77 1.15 7.29
CA PHE A 207 -1.35 2.44 7.84
C PHE A 207 -1.55 2.53 9.35
N ASP A 208 -2.60 1.93 9.91
CA ASP A 208 -2.81 1.87 11.37
C ASP A 208 -1.72 1.08 12.07
N ARG A 209 -1.18 0.06 11.41
CA ARG A 209 0.00 -0.69 11.90
C ARG A 209 1.30 0.10 11.84
N GLY A 210 1.30 1.26 11.17
CA GLY A 210 2.50 2.03 10.90
C GLY A 210 3.37 1.48 9.77
N LEU A 211 2.79 0.65 8.91
CA LEU A 211 3.45 0.10 7.73
C LEU A 211 3.19 0.97 6.50
N THR A 212 4.07 0.90 5.49
CA THR A 212 3.90 1.58 4.21
C THR A 212 3.18 0.69 3.20
N GLY A 213 2.27 1.26 2.41
CA GLY A 213 1.60 0.52 1.35
C GLY A 213 0.91 1.39 0.31
N VAL A 214 0.36 0.74 -0.70
CA VAL A 214 -0.31 1.37 -1.83
C VAL A 214 -1.44 0.50 -2.39
N TYR A 215 -2.43 1.12 -3.02
CA TYR A 215 -3.36 0.40 -3.91
C TYR A 215 -2.74 0.21 -5.29
N HIS A 216 -3.01 -0.93 -5.93
CA HIS A 216 -2.61 -1.13 -7.31
C HIS A 216 -3.48 -2.16 -8.04
N ASP A 217 -3.70 -1.97 -9.35
CA ASP A 217 -4.26 -2.98 -10.23
C ASP A 217 -3.15 -3.71 -10.97
N TRP A 218 -2.93 -4.98 -10.66
CA TRP A 218 -1.87 -5.81 -11.28
C TRP A 218 -2.10 -6.14 -12.76
N CYS A 219 -3.18 -5.65 -13.38
CA CYS A 219 -3.32 -5.61 -14.84
C CYS A 219 -2.75 -4.34 -15.48
N GLU A 220 -2.14 -3.47 -14.68
CA GLU A 220 -1.44 -2.25 -15.09
C GLU A 220 0.04 -2.32 -14.64
N PRO A 221 0.95 -1.57 -15.29
CA PRO A 221 2.33 -1.51 -14.85
C PRO A 221 2.46 -0.78 -13.50
N PHE A 222 3.29 -1.30 -12.60
CA PHE A 222 3.54 -0.71 -11.30
C PHE A 222 4.49 0.48 -11.42
N SER A 223 4.13 1.61 -10.82
CA SER A 223 4.91 2.86 -10.86
C SER A 223 6.17 2.76 -9.99
N THR A 224 7.18 2.04 -10.47
CA THR A 224 8.50 1.89 -9.85
C THR A 224 9.57 1.76 -10.92
N TYR A 225 10.81 2.11 -10.56
CA TYR A 225 11.95 1.88 -11.44
C TYR A 225 12.17 0.38 -11.66
N PRO A 226 12.60 -0.05 -12.86
CA PRO A 226 13.03 -1.43 -13.06
C PRO A 226 14.13 -1.81 -12.04
N ARG A 227 14.17 -3.07 -11.60
CA ARG A 227 15.20 -3.60 -10.69
C ARG A 227 15.23 -2.85 -9.34
N THR A 228 14.07 -2.64 -8.74
CA THR A 228 13.92 -1.98 -7.43
C THR A 228 14.00 -2.96 -6.26
N TYR A 229 13.40 -4.15 -6.41
CA TYR A 229 13.21 -5.09 -5.30
C TYR A 229 14.22 -6.23 -5.32
N ASP A 230 14.72 -6.57 -4.14
CA ASP A 230 15.60 -7.74 -3.92
C ASP A 230 14.75 -9.00 -3.69
N LEU A 231 13.55 -8.84 -3.11
CA LEU A 231 12.55 -9.91 -2.96
C LEU A 231 11.15 -9.44 -3.34
N ILE A 232 10.44 -10.25 -4.12
CA ILE A 232 9.00 -10.07 -4.38
C ILE A 232 8.25 -11.28 -3.82
N HIS A 233 7.32 -11.02 -2.92
CA HIS A 233 6.45 -12.01 -2.30
C HIS A 233 5.04 -11.89 -2.88
N VAL A 234 4.43 -13.02 -3.21
CA VAL A 234 3.05 -13.09 -3.73
C VAL A 234 2.31 -14.28 -3.15
N ALA A 235 1.19 -14.01 -2.50
CA ALA A 235 0.21 -15.04 -2.13
C ALA A 235 -1.01 -14.93 -3.05
N ALA A 236 -1.47 -16.06 -3.58
CA ALA A 236 -2.63 -16.15 -4.49
C ALA A 236 -2.48 -15.26 -5.74
N ILE A 237 -1.36 -15.42 -6.48
CA ILE A 237 -1.03 -14.63 -7.68
C ILE A 237 -2.13 -14.70 -8.75
N GLU A 238 -2.77 -15.85 -8.91
CA GLU A 238 -3.85 -15.99 -9.90
C GLU A 238 -5.05 -15.09 -9.56
N SER A 239 -5.28 -14.86 -8.26
CA SER A 239 -6.36 -14.01 -7.79
C SER A 239 -6.15 -12.52 -8.09
N LEU A 240 -4.94 -12.11 -8.45
CA LEU A 240 -4.61 -10.72 -8.80
C LEU A 240 -5.10 -10.35 -10.21
N ILE A 241 -5.16 -11.34 -11.10
CA ILE A 241 -5.59 -11.16 -12.50
C ILE A 241 -7.03 -11.60 -12.75
N LYS A 242 -7.71 -12.17 -11.76
CA LYS A 242 -9.11 -12.58 -11.87
C LYS A 242 -10.05 -11.46 -11.45
N ASP A 243 -11.18 -11.38 -12.13
CA ASP A 243 -12.30 -10.56 -11.71
C ASP A 243 -13.02 -11.27 -10.54
N PRO A 244 -13.17 -10.63 -9.37
CA PRO A 244 -13.75 -11.28 -8.19
C PRO A 244 -15.20 -11.73 -8.38
N SER A 245 -15.97 -11.06 -9.25
CA SER A 245 -17.40 -11.33 -9.45
C SER A 245 -17.62 -12.44 -10.48
N SER A 246 -16.93 -12.39 -11.62
CA SER A 246 -17.12 -13.33 -12.73
C SER A 246 -16.12 -14.49 -12.74
N GLY A 247 -15.02 -14.40 -11.97
CA GLY A 247 -13.92 -15.37 -11.98
C GLY A 247 -13.09 -15.36 -13.27
N LYS A 248 -13.45 -14.54 -14.26
CA LYS A 248 -12.74 -14.44 -15.54
C LYS A 248 -11.42 -13.71 -15.38
N SER A 249 -10.46 -14.08 -16.21
CA SER A 249 -9.17 -13.38 -16.29
C SER A 249 -9.37 -12.00 -16.91
N ARG A 250 -8.83 -10.97 -16.26
CA ARG A 250 -8.84 -9.56 -16.68
C ARG A 250 -7.64 -9.23 -17.56
N CYS A 251 -6.51 -9.87 -17.29
CA CYS A 251 -5.26 -9.74 -18.03
C CYS A 251 -4.49 -11.07 -17.98
N ASN A 252 -3.49 -11.21 -18.85
CA ASN A 252 -2.71 -12.43 -18.94
C ASN A 252 -1.70 -12.54 -17.79
N ILE A 253 -1.57 -13.74 -17.22
CA ILE A 253 -0.57 -14.01 -16.18
C ILE A 253 0.86 -13.83 -16.69
N VAL A 254 1.09 -14.00 -18.00
CA VAL A 254 2.39 -13.75 -18.62
C VAL A 254 2.78 -12.27 -18.48
N ASP A 255 1.83 -11.36 -18.67
CA ASP A 255 2.08 -9.92 -18.54
C ASP A 255 2.45 -9.56 -17.11
N LEU A 256 1.74 -10.12 -16.12
CA LEU A 256 2.07 -9.96 -14.70
C LEU A 256 3.46 -10.53 -14.38
N MET A 257 3.82 -11.69 -14.92
CA MET A 257 5.15 -12.29 -14.70
C MET A 257 6.28 -11.45 -15.31
N VAL A 258 6.06 -10.85 -16.47
CA VAL A 258 7.01 -9.91 -17.10
C VAL A 258 7.14 -8.62 -16.28
N GLU A 259 6.05 -8.14 -15.70
CA GLU A 259 6.07 -6.99 -14.81
C GLU A 259 6.84 -7.27 -13.51
N ILE A 260 6.66 -8.46 -12.91
CA ILE A 260 7.48 -8.93 -11.79
C ILE A 260 8.96 -8.98 -12.21
N ASP A 261 9.29 -9.50 -13.40
CA ASP A 261 10.65 -9.50 -13.91
C ASP A 261 11.24 -8.09 -14.06
N ARG A 262 10.48 -7.14 -14.59
CA ARG A 262 10.90 -5.75 -14.73
C ARG A 262 11.28 -5.15 -13.37
N MET A 263 10.46 -5.37 -12.34
CA MET A 263 10.65 -4.82 -11.00
C MET A 263 11.76 -5.51 -10.20
N LEU A 264 12.00 -6.80 -10.44
CA LEU A 264 12.97 -7.61 -9.70
C LEU A 264 14.40 -7.34 -10.14
N ARG A 265 15.29 -7.16 -9.15
CA ARG A 265 16.74 -7.05 -9.40
C ARG A 265 17.31 -8.34 -9.97
N PRO A 266 18.39 -8.27 -10.76
CA PRO A 266 19.16 -9.46 -11.08
C PRO A 266 19.63 -10.17 -9.80
N GLU A 267 19.62 -11.50 -9.80
CA GLU A 267 19.84 -12.35 -8.63
C GLU A 267 18.82 -12.20 -7.48
N GLY A 268 17.79 -11.36 -7.66
CA GLY A 268 16.67 -11.22 -6.75
C GLY A 268 15.78 -12.46 -6.71
N THR A 269 15.03 -12.61 -5.62
CA THR A 269 14.22 -13.79 -5.32
C THR A 269 12.74 -13.47 -5.42
N VAL A 270 11.96 -14.40 -5.99
CA VAL A 270 10.49 -14.36 -5.92
C VAL A 270 10.01 -15.55 -5.12
N VAL A 271 9.07 -15.31 -4.20
CA VAL A 271 8.38 -16.34 -3.44
C VAL A 271 6.89 -16.26 -3.78
N ILE A 272 6.39 -17.27 -4.49
CA ILE A 272 4.99 -17.34 -4.91
C ILE A 272 4.34 -18.52 -4.22
N ARG A 273 3.24 -18.29 -3.51
CA ARG A 273 2.43 -19.33 -2.90
C ARG A 273 1.02 -19.33 -3.50
N ASP A 274 0.61 -20.45 -4.06
CA ASP A 274 -0.71 -20.61 -4.68
C ASP A 274 -1.11 -22.10 -4.78
N SER A 275 -2.22 -22.42 -5.46
CA SER A 275 -2.62 -23.79 -5.76
C SER A 275 -1.58 -24.52 -6.62
N PRO A 276 -1.49 -25.86 -6.55
CA PRO A 276 -0.51 -26.62 -7.34
C PRO A 276 -0.61 -26.35 -8.84
N GLU A 277 -1.83 -26.23 -9.36
CA GLU A 277 -2.09 -26.01 -10.79
C GLU A 277 -1.60 -24.62 -11.25
N VAL A 278 -1.75 -23.61 -10.39
CA VAL A 278 -1.20 -22.27 -10.64
C VAL A 278 0.32 -22.32 -10.56
N ILE A 279 0.89 -22.97 -9.55
CA ILE A 279 2.35 -23.07 -9.39
C ILE A 279 3.00 -23.77 -10.60
N ASP A 280 2.40 -24.84 -11.12
CA ASP A 280 2.89 -25.51 -12.33
C ASP A 280 2.91 -24.58 -13.55
N LYS A 281 1.86 -23.75 -13.70
CA LYS A 281 1.78 -22.76 -14.78
C LYS A 281 2.85 -21.67 -14.61
N ILE A 282 3.02 -21.14 -13.40
CA ILE A 282 4.00 -20.09 -13.10
C ILE A 282 5.43 -20.61 -13.22
N ASP A 283 5.71 -21.86 -12.84
CA ASP A 283 7.04 -22.47 -13.00
C ASP A 283 7.44 -22.55 -14.48
N ARG A 284 6.52 -22.97 -15.37
CA ARG A 284 6.75 -23.00 -16.83
C ARG A 284 7.09 -21.61 -17.38
N ILE A 285 6.33 -20.58 -16.97
CA ILE A 285 6.58 -19.19 -17.41
C ILE A 285 7.92 -18.69 -16.85
N SER A 286 8.20 -18.95 -15.57
CA SER A 286 9.43 -18.56 -14.88
C SER A 286 10.67 -19.13 -15.58
N ARG A 287 10.61 -20.41 -16.01
CA ARG A 287 11.69 -21.03 -16.80
C ARG A 287 11.82 -20.39 -18.19
N ALA A 288 10.71 -20.05 -18.85
CA ALA A 288 10.72 -19.39 -20.15
C ALA A 288 11.39 -18.00 -20.11
N ILE A 289 11.19 -17.24 -19.02
CA ILE A 289 11.90 -15.97 -18.75
C ILE A 289 13.28 -16.18 -18.10
N ARG A 290 13.79 -17.42 -18.12
CA ARG A 290 15.11 -17.85 -17.66
C ARG A 290 15.39 -17.59 -16.17
N TRP A 291 14.39 -17.75 -15.31
CA TRP A 291 14.62 -17.83 -13.88
C TRP A 291 15.01 -19.25 -13.47
N ARG A 292 15.80 -19.36 -12.41
CA ARG A 292 16.05 -20.64 -11.72
C ARG A 292 14.93 -20.86 -10.72
N THR A 293 14.27 -22.02 -10.76
CA THR A 293 13.08 -22.28 -9.94
C THR A 293 13.22 -23.55 -9.12
N SER A 294 12.51 -23.59 -8.00
CA SER A 294 12.31 -24.76 -7.15
C SER A 294 10.92 -24.71 -6.54
N VAL A 295 10.22 -25.84 -6.55
CA VAL A 295 8.87 -25.96 -5.99
C VAL A 295 8.95 -26.74 -4.68
N HIS A 296 8.30 -26.23 -3.66
CA HIS A 296 8.33 -26.73 -2.29
C HIS A 296 6.93 -26.95 -1.76
N ASP A 297 6.84 -27.83 -0.77
CA ASP A 297 5.66 -27.96 0.07
C ASP A 297 5.47 -26.74 0.96
N LYS A 298 4.23 -26.53 1.41
CA LYS A 298 3.91 -25.54 2.44
C LYS A 298 4.45 -25.97 3.81
N GLU A 299 4.41 -25.04 4.77
CA GLU A 299 4.82 -25.32 6.14
C GLU A 299 3.98 -26.45 6.77
N PRO A 300 4.57 -27.30 7.63
CA PRO A 300 3.85 -28.34 8.36
C PRO A 300 2.64 -27.78 9.12
N GLU A 301 1.62 -28.62 9.35
CA GLU A 301 0.40 -28.29 10.11
C GLU A 301 -0.48 -27.18 9.48
N SER A 302 -0.10 -26.65 8.32
CA SER A 302 -0.93 -25.74 7.55
C SER A 302 -2.06 -26.53 6.87
N HIS A 303 -3.29 -26.01 6.83
CA HIS A 303 -4.40 -26.60 6.09
C HIS A 303 -4.35 -26.24 4.59
N GLY A 304 -5.05 -26.98 3.72
CA GLY A 304 -5.13 -26.70 2.28
C GLY A 304 -4.14 -27.48 1.41
N ARG A 305 -3.99 -27.08 0.14
CA ARG A 305 -3.19 -27.78 -0.88
C ARG A 305 -2.17 -26.87 -1.57
N GLU A 306 -1.83 -25.75 -0.93
CA GLU A 306 -0.89 -24.76 -1.47
C GLU A 306 0.51 -25.36 -1.68
N LYS A 307 1.19 -24.91 -2.73
CA LYS A 307 2.61 -25.13 -3.01
C LYS A 307 3.33 -23.78 -3.04
N ILE A 308 4.65 -23.81 -2.89
CA ILE A 308 5.49 -22.60 -2.90
C ILE A 308 6.52 -22.73 -4.02
N LEU A 309 6.49 -21.78 -4.96
CA LEU A 309 7.58 -21.58 -5.91
C LEU A 309 8.57 -20.59 -5.32
N VAL A 310 9.83 -21.00 -5.23
CA VAL A 310 10.97 -20.10 -5.01
C VAL A 310 11.72 -19.98 -6.32
N ALA A 311 11.76 -18.77 -6.87
CA ALA A 311 12.43 -18.46 -8.12
C ALA A 311 13.52 -17.41 -7.92
N ARG A 312 14.60 -17.50 -8.69
CA ARG A 312 15.70 -16.54 -8.68
C ARG A 312 16.00 -16.07 -10.09
N LYS A 313 15.98 -14.75 -10.28
CA LYS A 313 16.29 -14.13 -11.57
C LYS A 313 17.78 -14.23 -11.85
N ASN A 314 18.15 -14.64 -13.06
CA ASN A 314 19.55 -14.73 -13.45
C ASN A 314 20.13 -13.35 -13.77
N PHE A 315 21.40 -13.14 -13.45
CA PHE A 315 22.17 -12.00 -13.97
C PHE A 315 22.60 -12.27 -15.41
N TRP A 316 22.04 -11.50 -16.34
CA TRP A 316 22.37 -11.57 -17.76
C TRP A 316 23.66 -10.80 -18.01
N LYS A 317 24.74 -11.52 -18.30
CA LYS A 317 25.96 -10.94 -18.89
C LYS A 317 25.86 -11.10 -20.40
N LEU A 318 26.23 -10.06 -21.15
CA LEU A 318 26.54 -10.26 -22.57
C LEU A 318 27.69 -11.29 -22.62
N PRO A 319 27.65 -12.25 -23.55
CA PRO A 319 28.82 -13.09 -23.80
C PRO A 319 30.00 -12.15 -24.01
N SER A 320 31.07 -12.33 -23.24
CA SER A 320 32.33 -11.64 -23.49
C SER A 320 32.73 -11.98 -24.92
N ALA A 321 32.74 -10.98 -25.80
CA ALA A 321 33.24 -11.16 -27.15
C ALA A 321 34.67 -11.69 -27.02
N SER A 322 34.90 -12.91 -27.52
CA SER A 322 36.24 -13.46 -27.66
C SER A 322 36.98 -12.53 -28.64
N HIS A 323 37.89 -11.71 -28.11
CA HIS A 323 38.85 -10.97 -28.92
C HIS A 323 40.04 -11.84 -29.25
#